data_AF-A0A848ZG66-F1
#
_entry.id   AF-A0A848ZG66-F1
#
_cell.length_a   1.000
_cell.length_b   1.000
_cell.length_c   1.000
_cell.angle_alpha   90.00
_cell.angle_beta   90.00
_cell.angle_gamma   90.00
#
_symmetry.space_group_name_H-M   'P 1'
#
loop_
_entity.id
_entity.type
_entity.pdbx_description
1 polymer ?
#
loop_
_entity_poly.entity_id
_entity_poly.type
_entity_poly.pdbx_seq_one_letter_code
_entity_poly.pdbx_strand_id
1 'polypeptide(L)'
;MIEIILIAAFLFFLLTGVPIAFVLGLVGLLHLILTGQFEHFLPIVMRKMIQGADNFVLVAVPMFMLAGNLMNAAGITTRLVRFADALVGWLRGGLGHVNVVVS
;
A
#
# COMPACT_ATOMS: atom_id res chain seq x y z
N MET A 1 -17.61 10.00 -30.16
CA MET A 1 -18.95 9.83 -29.53
C MET A 1 -18.88 9.02 -28.24
N ILE A 2 -18.18 7.88 -28.21
CA ILE A 2 -18.08 7.02 -27.01
C ILE A 2 -17.56 7.80 -25.78
N GLU A 3 -16.58 8.69 -25.95
CA GLU A 3 -16.03 9.52 -24.86
C GLU A 3 -17.10 10.34 -24.13
N ILE A 4 -18.02 10.96 -24.87
CA ILE A 4 -19.12 11.76 -24.30
C ILE A 4 -20.05 10.87 -23.47
N ILE A 5 -20.33 9.66 -23.96
CA ILE A 5 -21.16 8.67 -23.26
C ILE A 5 -20.50 8.25 -21.94
N LEU A 6 -19.18 8.03 -21.95
CA LEU A 6 -18.43 7.65 -20.74
C LEU A 6 -18.37 8.78 -19.72
N ILE A 7 -18.16 10.01 -20.16
CA ILE A 7 -18.17 11.19 -19.28
C ILE A 7 -19.55 11.40 -18.67
N ALA A 8 -20.62 11.27 -19.47
CA ALA A 8 -21.99 11.37 -18.98
C ALA A 8 -22.32 10.26 -17.97
N ALA A 9 -21.92 9.01 -18.25
CA ALA A 9 -22.11 7.88 -17.33
C ALA A 9 -21.32 8.07 -16.03
N PHE A 10 -20.09 8.57 -16.11
CA PHE A 10 -19.26 8.88 -14.94
C PHE A 10 -19.90 9.93 -14.04
N LEU A 11 -20.33 11.06 -14.62
CA LEU A 11 -21.02 12.12 -13.88
C LEU A 11 -22.34 11.63 -13.29
N PHE A 12 -23.11 10.84 -14.04
CA PHE A 12 -24.37 10.27 -13.56
C PHE A 12 -24.16 9.39 -12.31
N PHE A 13 -23.24 8.43 -12.35
CA PHE A 13 -22.97 7.56 -11.21
C PHE A 13 -22.31 8.29 -10.03
N LEU A 14 -21.51 9.32 -10.30
CA LEU A 14 -20.91 10.14 -9.25
C LEU A 14 -21.97 10.96 -8.51
N LEU A 15 -22.90 11.57 -9.23
CA LEU A 15 -23.96 12.42 -8.66
C LEU A 15 -25.01 11.62 -7.87
N THR A 16 -25.19 10.33 -8.16
CA THR A 16 -26.08 9.45 -7.38
C THR A 16 -25.46 8.99 -6.05
N GLY A 17 -24.22 9.38 -5.75
CA GLY A 17 -23.56 9.07 -4.48
C GLY A 17 -22.92 7.67 -4.43
N VAL A 18 -22.74 7.02 -5.58
CA VAL A 18 -22.02 5.73 -5.65
C VAL A 18 -20.54 5.96 -5.28
N PRO A 19 -19.92 5.10 -4.45
CA PRO A 19 -18.50 5.25 -4.13
C PRO A 19 -17.64 5.23 -5.39
N ILE A 20 -16.68 6.15 -5.50
CA ILE A 20 -15.84 6.39 -6.69
C ILE A 20 -15.22 5.11 -7.26
N ALA A 21 -14.82 4.17 -6.39
CA ALA A 21 -14.26 2.88 -6.81
C ALA A 21 -15.22 2.10 -7.75
N PHE A 22 -16.51 2.06 -7.43
CA PHE A 22 -17.52 1.39 -8.26
C PHE A 22 -17.84 2.18 -9.52
N VAL A 23 -17.84 3.52 -9.44
CA VAL A 23 -18.04 4.39 -10.60
C VAL A 23 -16.99 4.12 -11.68
N LEU A 24 -15.71 4.09 -11.30
CA LEU A 24 -14.60 3.81 -12.22
C LEU A 24 -14.69 2.42 -12.84
N GLY A 25 -15.11 1.42 -12.05
CA GLY A 25 -15.33 0.05 -12.52
C GLY A 25 -16.46 -0.05 -13.54
N LEU A 26 -17.62 0.55 -13.23
CA LEU A 26 -18.82 0.52 -14.09
C LEU A 26 -18.61 1.28 -15.41
N VAL A 27 -17.98 2.45 -15.37
CA VAL A 27 -17.66 3.23 -16.57
C VAL A 27 -16.63 2.49 -17.43
N GLY A 28 -15.62 1.85 -16.82
CA GLY A 28 -14.67 1.00 -17.52
C GLY A 28 -15.33 -0.22 -18.18
N LEU A 29 -16.27 -0.86 -17.49
CA LEU A 29 -17.05 -1.97 -18.04
C LEU A 29 -17.90 -1.51 -19.24
N LEU A 30 -18.57 -0.36 -19.11
CA LEU A 30 -19.36 0.24 -20.17
C LEU A 30 -18.51 0.53 -21.41
N HIS A 31 -17.28 1.00 -21.24
CA HIS A 31 -16.34 1.20 -22.35
C HIS A 31 -16.04 -0.11 -23.10
N LEU A 32 -15.75 -1.19 -22.38
CA LEU A 32 -15.46 -2.49 -23.01
C LEU A 32 -16.66 -3.02 -23.80
N ILE A 33 -17.88 -2.82 -23.29
CA ILE A 33 -19.12 -3.21 -23.97
C ILE A 33 -19.33 -2.37 -25.24
N LEU A 34 -19.22 -1.04 -25.14
CA LEU A 34 -19.45 -0.12 -26.26
C LEU A 34 -18.41 -0.27 -27.38
N THR A 35 -17.21 -0.71 -27.05
CA THR A 35 -16.10 -0.88 -28.01
C THR A 35 -16.04 -2.32 -28.56
N GLY A 36 -16.91 -3.22 -28.10
CA GLY A 36 -16.90 -4.64 -28.51
C GLY A 36 -15.70 -5.44 -27.98
N GLN A 37 -14.97 -4.88 -27.00
CA GLN A 37 -13.70 -5.40 -26.47
C GLN A 37 -13.88 -6.20 -25.18
N PHE A 38 -15.05 -6.82 -25.00
CA PHE A 38 -15.38 -7.55 -23.77
C PHE A 38 -14.44 -8.73 -23.51
N GLU A 39 -13.85 -9.31 -24.56
CA GLU A 39 -12.79 -10.32 -24.48
C GLU A 39 -11.56 -9.87 -23.68
N HIS A 40 -11.29 -8.57 -23.62
CA HIS A 40 -10.19 -8.00 -22.84
C HIS A 40 -10.54 -7.77 -21.36
N PHE A 41 -11.80 -7.93 -20.95
CA PHE A 41 -12.22 -7.74 -19.57
C PHE A 41 -11.41 -8.61 -18.60
N LEU A 42 -11.38 -9.92 -18.86
CA LEU A 42 -10.71 -10.89 -17.98
C LEU A 42 -9.17 -10.67 -17.94
N PRO A 43 -8.47 -10.47 -19.07
CA PRO A 43 -7.06 -10.07 -19.07
C PRO A 43 -6.77 -8.78 -18.28
N ILE A 44 -7.60 -7.74 -18.41
CA ILE A 44 -7.43 -6.47 -17.70
C ILE A 44 -7.58 -6.65 -16.18
N VAL A 45 -8.59 -7.40 -15.74
CA VAL A 45 -8.81 -7.68 -14.32
C VAL A 45 -7.63 -8.46 -13.74
N MET A 46 -7.19 -9.52 -14.43
CA MET A 46 -6.03 -10.30 -13.99
C MET A 46 -4.77 -9.45 -13.90
N ARG A 47 -4.52 -8.59 -14.88
CA ARG A 47 -3.38 -7.67 -14.86
C ARG A 47 -3.44 -6.69 -13.69
N LYS A 48 -4.61 -6.11 -13.39
CA LYS A 48 -4.78 -5.22 -12.23
C LYS A 48 -4.58 -5.95 -10.90
N MET A 49 -5.01 -7.21 -10.78
CA MET A 49 -4.77 -8.02 -9.59
C MET A 49 -3.28 -8.32 -9.39
N ILE A 50 -2.57 -8.68 -10.47
CA ILE A 50 -1.12 -8.93 -10.42
C ILE A 50 -0.36 -7.65 -10.08
N GLN A 51 -0.74 -6.50 -10.66
CA GLN A 51 -0.14 -5.20 -10.31
C GLN A 51 -0.38 -4.80 -8.85
N GLY A 52 -1.51 -5.20 -8.26
CA GLY A 52 -1.76 -5.01 -6.83
C GLY A 52 -0.90 -5.91 -5.95
N ALA A 53 -0.52 -7.10 -6.44
CA ALA A 53 0.38 -8.03 -5.74
C ALA A 53 1.85 -7.60 -5.85
N ASP A 54 2.25 -6.97 -6.96
CA ASP A 54 3.57 -6.34 -7.16
C ASP A 54 3.67 -4.98 -6.43
N ASN A 55 3.16 -4.96 -5.19
CA ASN A 55 3.24 -3.79 -4.33
C ASN A 55 4.56 -3.85 -3.55
N PHE A 56 5.40 -2.84 -3.73
CA PHE A 56 6.64 -2.66 -2.97
C PHE A 56 6.45 -2.85 -1.45
N VAL A 57 5.30 -2.43 -0.90
CA VAL A 57 4.97 -2.61 0.52
C VAL A 57 4.88 -4.08 0.92
N LEU A 58 4.31 -4.95 0.08
CA LEU A 58 4.20 -6.38 0.35
C LEU A 58 5.58 -7.06 0.38
N VAL A 59 6.54 -6.57 -0.42
CA VAL A 59 7.94 -7.04 -0.41
C VAL A 59 8.72 -6.42 0.75
N ALA A 60 8.41 -5.18 1.14
CA ALA A 60 9.06 -4.50 2.24
C ALA A 60 8.83 -5.22 3.58
N VAL A 61 7.61 -5.73 3.84
CA VAL A 61 7.28 -6.45 5.08
C VAL A 61 8.23 -7.64 5.38
N PRO A 62 8.42 -8.63 4.49
CA PRO A 62 9.34 -9.74 4.73
C PRO A 62 10.81 -9.28 4.78
N MET A 63 11.20 -8.27 4.00
CA MET A 63 12.56 -7.73 4.07
C MET A 63 12.85 -7.03 5.41
N PHE A 64 11.89 -6.28 5.95
CA PHE A 64 12.01 -5.68 7.29
C PHE A 64 12.03 -6.75 8.39
N MET A 65 11.20 -7.79 8.28
CA MET A 65 11.25 -8.92 9.22
C MET A 65 12.60 -9.64 9.17
N LEU A 66 13.15 -9.87 7.97
CA LEU A 66 14.45 -10.49 7.80
C LEU A 66 15.58 -9.62 8.35
N ALA A 67 15.56 -8.31 8.09
CA ALA A 67 16.51 -7.36 8.66
C ALA A 67 16.42 -7.32 10.19
N GLY A 68 15.21 -7.26 10.77
CA GLY A 68 15.01 -7.29 12.22
C GLY A 68 15.53 -8.57 12.86
N ASN A 69 15.23 -9.73 12.25
CA ASN A 69 15.74 -11.02 12.71
C ASN A 69 17.27 -11.11 12.60
N LEU A 70 17.85 -10.57 11.53
CA LEU A 70 19.30 -10.52 11.35
C LEU A 70 19.96 -9.62 12.41
N MET A 71 19.38 -8.45 12.72
CA MET A 71 19.87 -7.56 13.76
C MET A 71 19.84 -8.22 15.14
N ASN A 72 18.77 -8.95 15.44
CA ASN A 72 18.65 -9.71 16.69
C ASN A 72 19.67 -10.85 16.75
N ALA A 73 19.81 -11.64 15.68
CA ALA A 73 20.76 -12.75 15.61
C ALA A 73 22.22 -12.30 15.69
N ALA A 74 22.56 -11.16 15.06
CA ALA A 74 23.89 -10.56 15.12
C ALA A 74 24.17 -9.80 16.43
N GLY A 75 23.18 -9.70 17.32
CA GLY A 75 23.27 -8.94 18.58
C GLY A 75 23.37 -7.42 18.39
N ILE A 76 23.08 -6.92 17.19
CA ILE A 76 23.13 -5.49 16.86
C ILE A 76 22.08 -4.73 17.68
N THR A 77 20.86 -5.28 17.80
CA THR A 77 19.79 -4.70 18.62
C THR A 77 20.26 -4.45 20.05
N THR A 78 20.86 -5.45 20.69
CA THR A 78 21.35 -5.34 22.08
C THR A 78 22.48 -4.32 22.21
N ARG A 79 23.38 -4.24 21.23
CA ARG A 79 24.47 -3.25 21.22
C ARG A 79 23.94 -1.82 21.08
N LEU A 80 22.94 -1.60 20.22
CA LEU A 80 22.28 -0.31 20.05
C LEU A 80 21.55 0.13 21.32
N VAL A 81 20.79 -0.77 21.96
CA VAL A 81 20.09 -0.47 23.22
C VAL A 81 21.08 -0.10 24.32
N ARG A 82 22.18 -0.86 24.48
CA ARG A 82 23.22 -0.53 25.46
C ARG A 82 23.91 0.81 25.18
N PHE A 83 24.09 1.15 23.91
CA PHE A 83 24.67 2.43 23.51
C PHE A 83 23.71 3.59 23.84
N ALA A 84 22.42 3.47 23.49
CA ALA A 84 21.42 4.47 23.83
C ALA A 84 21.25 4.62 25.36
N ASP A 85 21.25 3.52 26.11
CA ASP A 85 21.23 3.52 27.57
C ASP A 85 22.45 4.24 28.17
N ALA A 86 23.64 4.02 27.61
CA ALA A 86 24.83 4.74 28.00
C ALA A 86 24.85 6.23 27.62
N LEU A 87 23.90 6.73 26.83
CA LEU A 87 23.79 8.15 26.44
C LEU A 87 22.69 8.92 27.17
N VAL A 88 21.58 8.26 27.53
CA VAL A 88 20.41 8.93 28.11
C VAL A 88 19.77 8.18 29.28
N GLY A 89 20.27 6.99 29.64
CA GLY A 89 19.70 6.15 30.69
C GLY A 89 19.76 6.75 32.10
N TRP A 90 20.69 7.66 32.37
CA TRP A 90 20.80 8.36 33.67
C TRP A 90 19.74 9.45 33.89
N LEU A 91 18.98 9.83 32.85
CA LEU A 91 17.93 10.85 32.96
C LEU A 91 16.69 10.27 33.68
N ARG A 92 15.91 11.13 34.33
CA ARG A 92 14.63 10.73 34.93
C ARG A 92 13.68 10.25 33.84
N GLY A 93 13.14 9.03 33.97
CA GLY A 93 12.39 8.37 32.89
C GLY A 93 13.27 7.76 31.80
N GLY A 94 14.54 7.47 32.11
CA GLY A 94 15.60 7.06 31.18
C GLY A 94 15.20 5.99 30.16
N LEU A 95 14.45 4.95 30.56
CA LEU A 95 13.99 3.91 29.63
C LEU A 95 13.14 4.45 28.46
N GLY A 96 12.33 5.48 28.69
CA GLY A 96 11.56 6.14 27.64
C GLY A 96 12.44 6.91 26.66
N HIS A 97 13.46 7.61 27.19
CA HIS A 97 14.45 8.30 26.36
C HIS A 97 15.31 7.32 25.55
N VAL A 98 15.72 6.21 26.15
CA VAL A 98 16.47 5.14 25.47
C VAL A 98 15.66 4.58 24.30
N ASN A 99 14.36 4.34 24.48
CA ASN A 99 13.49 3.85 23.40
C ASN A 99 13.42 4.82 22.22
N VAL A 100 13.30 6.12 22.48
CA VAL A 100 13.26 7.15 21.43
C VAL A 100 14.63 7.28 20.73
N VAL A 101 15.73 7.18 21.47
CA VAL A 101 17.09 7.29 20.92
C VAL A 101 17.51 6.07 20.11
N VAL A 102 16.94 4.89 20.40
CA VAL A 102 17.27 3.64 19.69
C VAL A 102 16.38 3.37 18.45
N SER A 103 15.20 4.02 18.37
CA SER A 103 14.25 3.89 17.25
C SER A 103 14.71 4.66 16.01
#